data_AF-A0A920N639-F1
#
_entry.id   AF-A0A920N639-F1
#
_cell.length_a   1.000
_cell.length_b   1.000
_cell.length_c   1.000
_cell.angle_alpha   90.00
_cell.angle_beta   90.00
_cell.angle_gamma   90.00
#
_symmetry.space_group_name_H-M   'P 1'
#
loop_
_entity.id
_entity.type
_entity.pdbx_description
1 polymer ?
#
loop_
_entity_poly.entity_id
_entity_poly.type
_entity_poly.pdbx_seq_one_letter_code
_entity_poly.pdbx_strand_id
1 'polypeptide(L)' 'MKADVLLPAGLQVGRVEILVPERKEPVAVKFQRTGNRVQFEVPEFLVYCVIRLRP' A
#
# COMPACT_ATOMS: atom_id res chain seq x y z
N MET A 1 -4.37 1.60 10.79
CA MET A 1 -5.24 2.53 10.01
C MET A 1 -5.48 1.87 8.68
N LYS A 2 -6.71 1.86 8.15
CA LYS A 2 -7.01 1.21 6.87
C LYS A 2 -7.00 2.20 5.71
N ALA A 3 -6.34 1.83 4.61
CA ALA A 3 -6.39 2.57 3.34
C ALA A 3 -7.25 1.82 2.31
N ASP A 4 -7.98 2.57 1.50
CA ASP A 4 -8.73 2.10 0.33
C ASP A 4 -8.39 2.98 -0.88
N VAL A 5 -7.70 2.39 -1.85
CA VAL A 5 -7.19 3.11 -3.03
C VAL A 5 -7.94 2.64 -4.27
N LEU A 6 -8.55 3.59 -4.99
CA LEU A 6 -9.11 3.36 -6.31
C LEU A 6 -7.99 3.39 -7.36
N LEU A 7 -7.89 2.31 -8.14
CA LEU A 7 -6.91 2.16 -9.20
C LEU A 7 -7.48 2.62 -10.54
N PRO A 8 -6.64 3.19 -11.42
CA PRO A 8 -6.97 3.33 -12.84
C PRO A 8 -7.31 1.98 -13.48
N ALA A 9 -8.15 2.01 -14.52
CA ALA A 9 -8.48 0.81 -15.28
C ALA A 9 -7.20 0.18 -15.88
N GLY A 10 -7.09 -1.14 -15.78
CA GLY A 10 -5.96 -1.90 -16.32
C GLY A 10 -4.71 -1.94 -15.42
N LEU A 11 -4.65 -1.17 -14.32
CA LEU A 11 -3.53 -1.25 -13.39
C LEU A 11 -3.61 -2.56 -12.57
N GLN A 12 -2.65 -3.46 -12.81
CA GLN A 12 -2.45 -4.65 -11.99
C GLN A 12 -1.61 -4.31 -10.77
N VAL A 13 -1.96 -4.93 -9.64
CA VAL A 13 -1.23 -4.79 -8.38
C VAL A 13 -0.98 -6.18 -7.82
N GLY A 14 0.25 -6.62 -7.84
CA GLY A 14 0.73 -7.87 -7.25
C GLY A 14 1.41 -7.64 -5.90
N ARG A 15 1.84 -6.41 -5.60
CA ARG A 15 2.51 -6.09 -4.34
C ARG A 15 2.19 -4.68 -3.84
N VAL A 16 1.98 -4.56 -2.53
CA VAL A 16 1.89 -3.30 -1.80
C VAL A 16 3.05 -3.20 -0.83
N GLU A 17 3.80 -2.11 -0.92
CA GLU A 17 4.90 -1.80 -0.01
C GLU A 17 4.66 -0.44 0.66
N ILE A 18 5.08 -0.32 1.90
CA ILE A 18 5.00 0.91 2.68
C ILE A 18 6.41 1.29 3.14
N LEU A 19 6.81 2.51 2.82
CA LEU A 19 8.05 3.12 3.27
C LEU A 19 7.73 4.10 4.37
N VAL A 20 8.46 4.03 5.47
CA VAL A 20 8.35 4.94 6.61
C VAL A 20 9.76 5.45 6.95
N PRO A 21 9.94 6.71 7.36
CA PRO A 21 11.26 7.27 7.69
C PRO A 21 12.05 6.48 8.72
N GLU A 22 11.36 5.77 9.61
CA GLU A 22 11.93 5.04 10.73
C GLU A 22 12.53 3.70 10.32
N ARG A 23 12.34 3.26 9.07
CA ARG A 23 12.86 1.99 8.54
C ARG A 23 13.58 2.20 7.23
N LYS A 24 14.69 1.49 7.05
CA LYS A 24 15.47 1.53 5.81
C LYS A 24 14.80 0.70 4.71
N GLU A 25 14.29 -0.49 5.05
CA GLU A 25 13.64 -1.37 4.09
C GLU A 25 12.14 -1.12 3.95
N PRO A 26 11.57 -1.26 2.74
CA PRO A 26 10.12 -1.23 2.54
C PRO A 26 9.42 -2.39 3.25
N VAL A 27 8.28 -2.10 3.87
CA VAL A 27 7.43 -3.09 4.52
C VAL A 27 6.40 -3.60 3.51
N ALA A 28 6.50 -4.87 3.12
CA ALA A 28 5.45 -5.50 2.32
C ALA A 28 4.21 -5.76 3.20
N VAL A 29 3.03 -5.39 2.70
CA VAL A 29 1.77 -5.61 3.40
C VAL A 29 0.84 -6.51 2.59
N LYS A 30 0.03 -7.28 3.31
CA LYS A 30 -1.09 -8.00 2.69
C LYS A 30 -2.13 -6.98 2.25
N PHE A 31 -2.73 -7.23 1.10
CA PHE A 31 -3.81 -6.40 0.56
C PHE A 31 -4.93 -7.28 0.03
N GLN A 32 -6.12 -6.72 0.00
CA GLN A 32 -7.29 -7.30 -0.65
C GLN A 32 -7.65 -6.45 -1.86
N ARG A 33 -8.03 -7.10 -2.96
CA ARG A 33 -8.51 -6.43 -4.16
C ARG A 33 -9.98 -6.74 -4.40
N THR A 34 -10.77 -5.70 -4.63
CA THR A 34 -12.19 -5.82 -5.01
C THR A 34 -12.45 -4.93 -6.21
N GLY A 35 -12.58 -5.54 -7.39
CA GLY A 35 -12.65 -4.81 -8.66
C GLY A 35 -11.41 -3.95 -8.90
N ASN A 36 -11.61 -2.63 -8.94
CA ASN A 36 -10.56 -1.63 -9.16
C ASN A 36 -10.09 -0.99 -7.86
N ARG A 37 -10.42 -1.55 -6.69
CA ARG A 37 -9.96 -1.05 -5.39
C ARG A 37 -8.98 -2.00 -4.74
N VAL A 38 -7.99 -1.43 -4.06
CA VAL A 38 -7.03 -2.15 -3.23
C VAL A 38 -7.10 -1.61 -1.81
N GLN A 39 -7.32 -2.53 -0.86
CA GLN A 39 -7.44 -2.23 0.56
C GLN A 39 -6.32 -2.92 1.35
N PHE A 40 -5.72 -2.22 2.31
CA PHE A 40 -4.66 -2.74 3.17
C PHE A 40 -4.54 -1.93 4.46
N GLU A 41 -3.90 -2.52 5.46
CA GLU A 41 -3.55 -1.84 6.70
C GLU A 41 -2.25 -1.05 6.52
N VAL A 42 -2.30 0.21 6.96
CA VAL A 42 -1.15 1.10 7.07
C VAL A 42 -0.61 0.97 8.50
N PRO A 43 0.67 0.58 8.67
CA PRO A 43 1.31 0.48 9.97
C PRO A 43 1.49 1.87 10.58
N GLU A 44 1.80 1.91 11.87
CA GLU A 44 2.15 3.16 12.54
C GLU A 44 3.45 3.74 11.95
N PHE A 45 3.47 5.07 11.83
CA PHE A 45 4.59 5.88 11.37
C PHE A 45 4.59 7.19 12.16
N LEU A 46 5.74 7.85 12.34
CA LEU A 46 5.79 9.03 13.21
C LEU A 46 5.40 10.31 12.48
N VAL A 47 5.79 10.44 11.20
CA VAL A 47 5.58 11.68 10.44
C VAL A 47 4.82 11.45 9.14
N TYR A 48 5.32 10.56 8.29
CA TYR A 48 4.66 10.20 7.03
C TYR A 48 4.97 8.77 6.63
N CYS A 49 4.17 8.23 5.71
CA CYS A 49 4.50 7.01 5.00
C CYS A 49 4.27 7.20 3.50
N VAL A 50 5.00 6.45 2.67
CA VAL A 50 4.79 6.40 1.22
C VAL A 50 4.37 4.99 0.83
N ILE A 51 3.21 4.89 0.19
CA ILE A 51 2.68 3.63 -0.32
C ILE A 51 3.15 3.46 -1.77
N ARG A 52 3.70 2.30 -2.09
CA ARG A 52 4.06 1.89 -3.45
C ARG A 52 3.20 0.70 -3.86
N LEU A 53 2.38 0.90 -4.89
CA LEU A 53 1.63 -0.16 -5.55
C LEU A 53 2.46 -0.63 -6.75
N ARG A 54 2.81 -1.91 -6.79
CA ARG A 54 3.57 -2.52 -7.89
C ARG A 54 2.75 -3.60 -8.59
N PRO A 55 2.94 -3.77 -9.92
CA PRO A 55 2.40 -4.91 -10.66
C PRO A 55 2.71 -6.25 -10.01
#